data_AF-A0A3B8MSP2-F1
#
_entry.id   AF-A0A3B8MSP2-F1
#
_cell.length_a   1.000
_cell.length_b   1.000
_cell.length_c   1.000
_cell.angle_alpha   90.00
_cell.angle_beta   90.00
_cell.angle_gamma   90.00
#
_symmetry.space_group_name_H-M   'P 1'
#
loop_
_entity.id
_entity.type
_entity.pdbx_description
1 polymer ?
#
loop_
_entity_poly.entity_id
_entity_poly.type
_entity_poly.pdbx_seq_one_letter_code
_entity_poly.pdbx_strand_id
1 'polypeptide(L)' 'RTQQIIDYDKEALAHIRSSVVTLAYAEALPAHAQAMEERFNPAWAPESDL' A
#
# COMPACT_ATOMS: atom_id res chain seq x y z
N ARG A 1 -17.99 -20.36 -0.16
CA ARG A 1 -17.94 -19.21 -1.09
C ARG A 1 -16.49 -19.05 -1.53
N THR A 2 -16.20 -18.73 -2.79
CA THR A 2 -14.82 -18.56 -3.27
C THR A 2 -14.18 -17.30 -2.66
N GLN A 3 -12.90 -17.37 -2.32
CA GLN A 3 -12.09 -16.23 -1.86
C GLN A 3 -10.90 -16.05 -2.80
N GLN A 4 -10.52 -14.79 -3.04
CA GLN A 4 -9.28 -14.45 -3.73
C GLN A 4 -8.24 -14.03 -2.68
N ILE A 5 -7.05 -14.60 -2.77
CA ILE A 5 -5.91 -14.27 -1.93
C ILE A 5 -4.84 -13.66 -2.84
N ILE A 6 -4.34 -12.49 -2.46
CA ILE A 6 -3.25 -11.80 -3.15
C ILE A 6 -2.21 -11.46 -2.09
N ASP A 7 -0.95 -11.77 -2.39
CA ASP A 7 0.19 -11.42 -1.54
C ASP A 7 1.16 -10.56 -2.34
N TYR A 8 1.72 -9.53 -1.69
CA TYR A 8 2.69 -8.63 -2.28
C TYR A 8 3.87 -8.51 -1.33
N ASP A 9 5.06 -8.82 -1.84
CA ASP A 9 6.28 -8.34 -1.21
C ASP A 9 6.44 -6.82 -1.41
N LYS A 10 7.46 -6.26 -0.76
CA LYS A 10 7.71 -4.82 -0.79
C LYS A 10 8.08 -4.31 -2.20
N GLU A 11 8.74 -5.11 -3.02
CA GLU A 11 9.15 -4.73 -4.38
C GLU A 11 7.95 -4.72 -5.33
N ALA A 12 7.13 -5.78 -5.29
CA ALA A 12 5.89 -5.88 -6.04
C ALA A 12 4.92 -4.75 -5.65
N LEU A 13 4.82 -4.42 -4.37
CA LEU A 13 4.01 -3.31 -3.91
C LEU A 13 4.59 -1.95 -4.38
N ALA A 14 5.92 -1.79 -4.42
CA ALA A 14 6.57 -0.59 -4.92
C ALA A 14 6.28 -0.38 -6.41
N HIS A 15 6.25 -1.45 -7.20
CA HIS A 15 5.98 -1.41 -8.63
C HIS A 15 4.59 -0.82 -8.94
N ILE A 16 3.57 -1.12 -8.13
CA ILE A 16 2.20 -0.65 -8.36
C ILE A 16 1.84 0.65 -7.62
N ARG A 17 2.67 1.08 -6.66
CA ARG A 17 2.41 2.24 -5.77
C ARG A 17 1.94 3.46 -6.53
N SER A 18 2.71 3.89 -7.54
CA SER A 18 2.42 5.12 -8.30
C SER A 18 1.05 5.07 -8.96
N SER A 19 0.70 3.94 -9.58
CA SER A 19 -0.60 3.73 -10.23
C SER A 19 -1.75 3.76 -9.22
N VAL A 20 -1.60 3.08 -8.08
CA VAL A 20 -2.63 3.04 -7.03
C VAL A 20 -2.86 4.42 -6.43
N VAL A 21 -1.79 5.15 -6.11
CA VAL A 21 -1.88 6.51 -5.55
C VAL A 21 -2.51 7.47 -6.56
N THR A 22 -2.13 7.38 -7.84
CA THR A 22 -2.71 8.19 -8.92
C THR A 22 -4.21 7.94 -9.05
N LEU A 23 -4.63 6.67 -9.06
CA LEU A 23 -6.04 6.30 -9.15
C LEU A 23 -6.82 6.79 -7.92
N ALA A 24 -6.27 6.59 -6.72
CA ALA A 24 -6.91 7.03 -5.49
C ALA A 24 -7.15 8.56 -5.45
N TYR A 25 -6.21 9.36 -5.94
CA TYR A 25 -6.44 10.81 -6.07
C TYR A 25 -7.47 11.15 -7.15
N ALA A 26 -7.42 10.48 -8.31
CA ALA A 26 -8.40 10.68 -9.38
C ALA A 26 -9.84 10.34 -8.93
N GLU A 27 -10.00 9.39 -8.02
CA GLU A 27 -11.28 8.96 -7.46
C GLU A 27 -11.70 9.72 -6.19
N ALA A 28 -10.95 10.76 -5.78
CA ALA A 28 -11.18 11.53 -4.55
C ALA A 28 -11.17 10.66 -3.28
N LEU A 29 -10.28 9.66 -3.22
CA LEU A 29 -10.09 8.71 -2.12
C LEU A 29 -8.71 8.92 -1.42
N PRO A 30 -8.45 10.06 -0.77
CA PRO A 30 -7.12 10.40 -0.26
C PRO A 30 -6.61 9.44 0.83
N ALA A 31 -7.50 8.86 1.64
CA ALA A 31 -7.12 7.87 2.64
C ALA A 31 -6.50 6.59 2.03
N HIS A 32 -6.92 6.21 0.81
CA HIS A 32 -6.38 5.05 0.11
C HIS A 32 -4.96 5.32 -0.40
N ALA A 33 -4.72 6.53 -0.93
CA ALA A 33 -3.38 6.97 -1.28
C ALA A 33 -2.46 7.01 -0.07
N GLN A 34 -2.92 7.61 1.04
CA GLN A 34 -2.15 7.69 2.28
C GLN A 34 -1.77 6.31 2.82
N ALA A 35 -2.71 5.36 2.84
CA ALA A 35 -2.43 4.01 3.30
C ALA A 35 -1.31 3.35 2.47
N MET A 36 -1.29 3.56 1.14
CA MET A 36 -0.20 3.05 0.30
C MET A 36 1.13 3.72 0.64
N GLU A 37 1.14 5.04 0.78
CA GLU A 37 2.34 5.83 1.11
C GLU A 37 2.94 5.45 2.47
N GLU A 38 2.12 5.23 3.49
CA GLU A 38 2.54 4.86 4.84
C GLU A 38 3.32 3.54 4.89
N ARG A 39 3.02 2.59 4.01
CA ARG A 39 3.75 1.31 3.91
C ARG A 39 5.22 1.47 3.47
N PHE A 40 5.55 2.62 2.89
CA PHE A 40 6.92 2.98 2.49
C PHE A 40 7.55 4.04 3.39
N ASN A 41 6.86 4.49 4.44
CA ASN A 41 7.38 5.47 5.36
C ASN A 41 8.55 4.86 6.18
N PRO A 42 9.80 5.36 6.06
CA PRO A 42 10.93 4.84 6.81
C PRO A 42 10.84 5.10 8.32
N ALA A 43 9.99 6.06 8.74
CA ALA A 43 9.71 6.31 10.16
C ALA A 43 8.73 5.29 10.76
N TRP A 44 8.07 4.48 9.92
CA TRP A 44 7.32 3.32 10.36
C TRP A 44 8.29 2.16 10.61
N ALA A 45 8.88 2.14 11.81
CA ALA A 45 9.42 0.92 12.36
C ALA A 45 8.24 0.16 12.99
N PRO A 46 7.80 -0.99 12.45
CA PRO A 46 6.96 -1.88 13.27
C PRO A 46 7.75 -2.22 14.54
N GLU A 47 7.06 -2.37 15.68
CA GLU A 47 7.67 -2.89 16.91
C GLU A 47 8.57 -4.08 16.55
N SER A 48 9.88 -3.91 16.75
CA SER A 48 10.85 -4.96 16.48
C SER A 48 10.58 -6.10 17.44
N ASP A 49 10.51 -7.31 16.88
CA ASP A 49 10.65 -8.61 17.53
C ASP A 49 9.52 -9.01 18.52
N LEU A 50 8.54 -9.73 17.96
CA LEU A 50 8.26 -11.09 18.46
C LEU A 50 9.13 -12.09 17.69
#